data_AF-A0A6A1TIK7-F1
#
_entry.id   AF-A0A6A1TIK7-F1
#
_cell.length_a   1.000
_cell.length_b   1.000
_cell.length_c   1.000
_cell.angle_alpha   90.00
_cell.angle_beta   90.00
_cell.angle_gamma   90.00
#
_symmetry.space_group_name_H-M   'P 1'
#
loop_
_entity.id
_entity.type
_entity.pdbx_description
1 polymer ?
#
loop_
_entity_poly.entity_id
_entity_poly.type
_entity_poly.pdbx_seq_one_letter_code
_entity_poly.pdbx_strand_id
1 'polypeptide(L)'
;MSTIDFSDPATIAALTEALTAAGVDGLEISGPGGQLRLVISKGEGPHIRLTGGIGANPANAAIVKAPIAGCFCAIHPSVSEETETLPRRVSDKDVVGFIRIGSVLLPVLAGRSGLLARRLAEPGALVGFGDPLFEIEPQP
;
A
#
# COMPACT_ATOMS: atom_id res chain seq x y z
N MET A 1 21.78 -37.20 -0.86
CA MET A 1 20.55 -36.68 -0.23
C MET A 1 19.44 -36.87 -1.25
N SER A 2 18.35 -37.53 -0.89
CA SER A 2 17.21 -37.69 -1.80
C SER A 2 16.61 -36.31 -2.08
N THR A 3 16.46 -35.96 -3.35
CA THR A 3 15.79 -34.73 -3.77
C THR A 3 14.32 -34.87 -3.44
N ILE A 4 13.80 -34.00 -2.58
CA ILE A 4 12.36 -33.95 -2.28
C ILE A 4 11.64 -33.55 -3.57
N ASP A 5 10.64 -34.32 -3.97
CA ASP A 5 9.79 -33.98 -5.10
C ASP A 5 8.65 -33.07 -4.64
N PHE A 6 8.75 -31.79 -4.98
CA PHE A 6 7.75 -30.78 -4.64
C PHE A 6 6.49 -30.82 -5.52
N SER A 7 6.45 -31.68 -6.54
CA SER A 7 5.26 -31.91 -7.38
C SER A 7 4.38 -33.05 -6.88
N ASP A 8 4.88 -33.86 -5.93
CA ASP A 8 4.12 -34.95 -5.33
C ASP A 8 2.95 -34.40 -4.47
N PRO A 9 1.69 -34.81 -4.74
CA PRO A 9 0.54 -34.36 -3.97
C PRO A 9 0.62 -34.66 -2.47
N ALA A 10 1.24 -35.77 -2.06
CA ALA A 10 1.37 -36.11 -0.64
C ALA A 10 2.32 -35.14 0.08
N THR A 11 3.43 -34.78 -0.57
CA THR A 11 4.36 -33.76 -0.10
C THR A 11 3.68 -32.39 0.01
N ILE A 12 2.90 -31.98 -0.98
CA ILE A 12 2.14 -30.72 -0.95
C ILE A 12 1.13 -30.69 0.22
N ALA A 13 0.42 -31.80 0.46
CA ALA A 13 -0.52 -31.91 1.57
C ALA A 13 0.17 -31.78 2.94
N ALA A 14 1.30 -32.46 3.13
CA ALA A 14 2.08 -32.39 4.36
C ALA A 14 2.61 -30.97 4.64
N LEU A 15 3.11 -30.29 3.60
CA LEU A 15 3.53 -28.89 3.71
C LEU A 15 2.36 -27.97 4.06
N THR A 16 1.19 -28.17 3.45
CA THR A 16 -0.01 -27.38 3.73
C THR A 16 -0.46 -27.52 5.18
N GLU A 17 -0.46 -28.73 5.73
CA GLU A 17 -0.79 -29.00 7.12
C GLU A 17 0.22 -28.33 8.07
N ALA A 18 1.53 -28.47 7.78
CA ALA A 18 2.57 -27.85 8.58
C ALA A 18 2.46 -26.31 8.60
N LEU A 19 2.20 -25.69 7.44
CA LEU A 19 2.01 -24.24 7.32
C LEU A 19 0.78 -23.77 8.10
N THR A 20 -0.32 -24.52 8.00
CA THR A 20 -1.57 -24.24 8.74
C THR A 20 -1.35 -24.32 10.24
N ALA A 21 -0.70 -25.38 10.72
CA ALA A 21 -0.39 -25.58 12.14
C ALA A 21 0.57 -24.50 12.68
N ALA A 22 1.52 -24.04 11.85
CA ALA A 22 2.43 -22.96 12.20
C ALA A 22 1.80 -21.56 12.11
N GLY A 23 0.59 -21.43 11.57
CA GLY A 23 -0.10 -20.16 11.37
C GLY A 23 0.48 -19.28 10.26
N VAL A 24 1.30 -19.86 9.37
CA VAL A 24 1.99 -19.17 8.28
C VAL A 24 1.05 -19.04 7.07
N ASP A 25 1.02 -17.87 6.43
CA ASP A 25 0.07 -17.58 5.35
C ASP A 25 0.45 -18.18 3.99
N GLY A 26 1.69 -18.66 3.83
CA GLY A 26 2.14 -19.32 2.61
C GLY A 26 3.64 -19.64 2.59
N LEU A 27 4.07 -20.29 1.52
CA LEU A 27 5.45 -20.71 1.26
C LEU A 27 5.75 -20.63 -0.23
N GLU A 28 6.96 -20.20 -0.60
CA GLU A 28 7.44 -20.22 -1.97
C GLU A 28 8.81 -20.91 -2.03
N ILE A 29 8.94 -21.88 -2.94
CA ILE A 29 10.16 -22.67 -3.16
C ILE A 29 10.55 -22.52 -4.63
N SER A 30 11.76 -22.02 -4.87
CA SER A 30 12.33 -21.85 -6.22
C SER A 30 13.50 -22.79 -6.42
N GLY A 31 13.57 -23.43 -7.58
CA GLY A 31 14.70 -24.27 -7.97
C GLY A 31 14.88 -24.35 -9.49
N PRO A 32 15.93 -25.04 -9.97
CA PRO A 32 16.23 -25.14 -11.40
C PRO A 32 15.10 -25.78 -12.24
N GLY A 33 14.24 -26.59 -11.61
CA GLY A 33 13.10 -27.27 -12.23
C GLY A 33 11.79 -26.48 -12.21
N GLY A 34 11.77 -25.28 -11.63
CA GLY A 34 10.59 -24.43 -11.55
C GLY A 34 10.33 -23.87 -10.15
N GLN A 35 9.10 -23.41 -9.95
CA GLN A 35 8.65 -22.73 -8.74
C GLN A 35 7.36 -23.35 -8.20
N LEU A 36 7.31 -23.58 -6.89
CA LEU A 36 6.10 -23.98 -6.16
C LEU A 36 5.72 -22.85 -5.21
N ARG A 37 4.45 -22.44 -5.24
CA ARG A 37 3.88 -21.47 -4.29
C ARG A 37 2.63 -22.05 -3.63
N LEU A 38 2.65 -22.13 -2.31
CA LEU A 38 1.53 -22.52 -1.45
C LEU A 38 0.96 -21.26 -0.77
N VAL A 39 -0.35 -21.09 -0.83
CA VAL A 39 -1.07 -19.98 -0.19
C VAL A 39 -2.15 -20.56 0.70
N ILE A 40 -2.14 -20.22 1.98
CA ILE A 40 -3.15 -20.65 2.94
C ILE A 40 -4.24 -19.59 3.00
N SER A 41 -5.35 -19.85 2.32
CA SER A 41 -6.52 -18.97 2.38
C SER A 41 -7.20 -19.09 3.75
N LYS A 42 -6.94 -18.14 4.64
CA LYS A 42 -7.85 -17.87 5.76
C LYS A 42 -9.09 -17.21 5.16
N GLY A 43 -10.29 -17.62 5.59
CA GLY A 43 -11.60 -17.21 5.04
C GLY A 43 -11.96 -15.73 5.20
N GLU A 44 -10.97 -14.85 5.28
CA GLU A 44 -11.10 -13.41 5.45
C GLU A 44 -10.16 -12.75 4.46
N GLY A 45 -10.72 -12.22 3.37
CA GLY A 45 -9.99 -11.38 2.44
C GLY A 45 -9.36 -10.19 3.19
N PRO A 46 -8.30 -9.56 2.63
CA PRO A 46 -7.61 -8.47 3.31
C PRO A 46 -8.61 -7.36 3.65
N HIS A 47 -8.94 -7.23 4.94
CA HIS A 47 -9.72 -6.12 5.44
C HIS A 47 -8.80 -4.91 5.54
N ILE A 48 -8.68 -4.15 4.45
CA ILE A 48 -8.09 -2.83 4.52
C ILE A 48 -9.06 -1.94 5.29
N ARG A 49 -8.92 -1.89 6.62
CA ARG A 49 -9.56 -0.86 7.42
C ARG A 49 -8.81 0.44 7.15
N LEU A 50 -9.40 1.30 6.32
CA LEU A 50 -9.02 2.71 6.30
C LEU A 50 -9.27 3.27 7.71
N THR A 51 -8.23 3.35 8.51
CA THR A 51 -8.26 4.16 9.74
C THR A 51 -8.29 5.61 9.28
N GLY A 52 -9.49 6.16 9.11
CA GLY A 52 -9.68 7.60 9.01
C GLY A 52 -9.06 8.24 10.24
N GLY A 53 -8.04 9.07 10.03
CA GLY A 53 -7.34 9.75 11.12
C GLY A 53 -8.30 10.68 11.85
N ILE A 54 -8.77 10.27 13.02
CA ILE A 54 -9.50 11.12 13.95
C ILE A 54 -8.47 11.81 14.84
N GLY A 55 -8.39 13.13 14.74
CA GLY A 55 -7.54 13.96 15.58
C GLY A 55 -7.39 15.38 15.02
N ALA A 56 -8.47 16.16 15.04
CA ALA A 56 -8.45 17.56 14.62
C ALA A 56 -8.11 18.48 15.80
N ASN A 57 -6.89 19.00 15.83
CA ASN A 57 -6.62 20.31 16.42
C ASN A 57 -6.71 21.35 15.28
N PRO A 58 -7.60 22.35 15.33
CA PRO A 58 -7.87 23.25 14.21
C PRO A 58 -6.78 24.29 13.93
N ALA A 59 -5.69 24.34 14.70
CA ALA A 59 -4.71 25.43 14.61
C ALA A 59 -3.45 25.12 13.77
N ASN A 60 -3.19 23.86 13.40
CA ASN A 60 -1.96 23.47 12.70
C ASN A 60 -2.24 22.81 11.36
N ALA A 61 -1.35 23.02 10.39
CA ALA A 61 -1.37 22.33 9.11
C ALA A 61 -1.41 20.81 9.30
N ALA A 62 -2.31 20.15 8.58
CA ALA A 62 -2.52 18.71 8.66
C ALA A 62 -1.58 17.99 7.68
N ILE A 63 -1.01 16.86 8.12
CA ILE A 63 -0.12 16.06 7.29
C ILE A 63 -0.91 14.88 6.71
N VAL A 64 -0.94 14.80 5.37
CA VAL A 64 -1.40 13.61 4.66
C VAL A 64 -0.27 12.59 4.67
N LYS A 65 -0.56 11.38 5.15
CA LYS A 65 0.44 10.32 5.33
C LYS A 65 0.21 9.17 4.38
N ALA A 66 1.28 8.44 4.06
CA ALA A 66 1.22 7.22 3.28
C ALA A 66 0.39 6.15 4.01
N PRO A 67 -0.70 5.65 3.41
CA PRO A 67 -1.56 4.64 4.04
C PRO A 67 -0.93 3.24 4.04
N ILE A 68 0.15 3.05 3.28
CA ILE A 68 0.89 1.80 3.13
C ILE A 68 2.28 2.10 2.55
N ALA A 69 3.23 1.19 2.74
CA ALA A 69 4.53 1.28 2.10
C ALA A 69 4.44 1.02 0.59
N GLY A 70 5.20 1.77 -0.21
CA GLY A 70 5.25 1.60 -1.66
C GLY A 70 5.96 2.75 -2.37
N CYS A 71 5.78 2.83 -3.69
CA CYS A 71 6.34 3.89 -4.51
C CYS A 71 5.31 5.02 -4.65
N PHE A 72 5.66 6.22 -4.21
CA PHE A 72 4.75 7.37 -4.25
C PHE A 72 4.59 7.91 -5.68
N CYS A 73 3.36 8.22 -6.08
CA CYS A 73 3.03 8.84 -7.35
C CYS A 73 2.14 10.06 -7.09
N ALA A 74 2.64 11.27 -7.39
CA ALA A 74 1.88 12.50 -7.19
C ALA A 74 0.67 12.61 -8.14
N ILE A 75 0.79 12.04 -9.34
CA ILE A 75 -0.27 12.00 -10.36
C ILE A 75 -0.51 10.56 -10.80
N HIS A 76 -1.65 10.32 -11.44
CA HIS A 76 -1.95 9.00 -11.99
C HIS A 76 -0.97 8.66 -13.14
N PRO A 77 -0.33 7.48 -13.17
CA PRO A 77 0.71 7.13 -14.16
C PRO A 77 0.27 7.18 -15.64
N SER A 78 -1.03 7.09 -15.92
CA SER A 78 -1.59 7.22 -17.28
C SER A 78 -1.71 8.67 -17.76
N VAL A 79 -1.52 9.66 -16.90
CA VAL A 79 -1.57 11.08 -17.25
C VAL A 79 -0.16 11.52 -17.63
N SER A 80 0.05 11.83 -18.91
CA SER A 80 1.40 12.07 -19.44
C SER A 80 1.94 13.48 -19.15
N GLU A 81 1.08 14.48 -18.89
CA GLU A 81 1.50 15.90 -18.86
C GLU A 81 0.80 16.79 -17.82
N GLU A 82 0.29 16.23 -16.72
CA GLU A 82 -0.18 17.09 -15.61
C GLU A 82 0.97 17.35 -14.64
N THR A 83 1.48 18.58 -14.65
CA THR A 83 2.28 19.07 -13.53
C THR A 83 1.34 19.22 -12.35
N GLU A 84 1.66 18.56 -11.24
CA GLU A 84 0.93 18.74 -9.99
C GLU A 84 0.88 20.23 -9.64
N THR A 85 -0.30 20.84 -9.74
CA THR A 85 -0.49 22.27 -9.47
C THR A 85 -0.75 22.46 -7.99
N LEU A 86 0.33 22.76 -7.26
CA LEU A 86 0.27 23.21 -5.87
C LEU A 86 0.56 24.73 -5.80
N PRO A 87 -0.12 25.48 -4.93
CA PRO A 87 -1.17 25.02 -4.01
C PRO A 87 -2.54 24.86 -4.70
N ARG A 88 -3.39 23.94 -4.20
CA ARG A 88 -4.78 23.78 -4.68
C ARG A 88 -5.76 23.44 -3.57
N ARG A 89 -7.03 23.81 -3.75
CA ARG A 89 -8.10 23.42 -2.82
C ARG A 89 -8.45 21.94 -2.97
N VAL A 90 -8.73 21.29 -1.84
CA VAL A 90 -9.15 19.89 -1.78
C VAL A 90 -10.30 19.72 -0.80
N SER A 91 -11.18 18.76 -1.08
CA SER A 91 -12.13 18.19 -0.12
C SER A 91 -11.51 17.03 0.64
N ASP A 92 -12.11 16.62 1.75
CA ASP A 92 -11.68 15.46 2.56
C ASP A 92 -11.62 14.13 1.76
N LYS A 93 -12.44 14.01 0.71
CA LYS A 93 -12.55 12.82 -0.15
C LYS A 93 -11.75 12.92 -1.43
N ASP A 94 -11.09 14.05 -1.70
CA ASP A 94 -10.30 14.20 -2.92
C ASP A 94 -9.07 13.30 -2.87
N VAL A 95 -8.76 12.69 -4.01
CA VAL A 95 -7.50 11.98 -4.21
C VAL A 95 -6.41 13.01 -4.48
N VAL A 96 -5.36 12.97 -3.67
CA VAL A 96 -4.23 13.90 -3.74
C VAL A 96 -2.94 13.26 -4.26
N GLY A 97 -2.93 11.94 -4.39
CA GLY A 97 -1.83 11.18 -4.96
C GLY A 97 -2.12 9.68 -4.89
N PHE A 98 -1.11 8.87 -5.14
CA PHE A 98 -1.21 7.41 -5.14
C PHE A 98 0.03 6.75 -4.56
N ILE A 99 -0.14 5.53 -4.02
CA ILE A 99 0.95 4.61 -3.69
C ILE A 99 0.86 3.40 -4.62
N ARG A 100 1.93 3.16 -5.37
CA ARG A 100 2.07 2.00 -6.24
C ARG A 100 2.78 0.86 -5.52
N ILE A 101 2.20 -0.32 -5.57
CA ILE A 101 2.74 -1.58 -5.04
C ILE A 101 2.63 -2.63 -6.15
N GLY A 102 3.74 -2.89 -6.85
CA GLY A 102 3.71 -3.72 -8.05
C GLY A 102 2.73 -3.15 -9.08
N SER A 103 1.69 -3.92 -9.43
CA SER A 103 0.62 -3.54 -10.34
C SER A 103 -0.58 -2.83 -9.66
N VAL A 104 -0.60 -2.75 -8.34
CA VAL A 104 -1.68 -2.09 -7.59
C VAL A 104 -1.37 -0.61 -7.44
N LEU A 105 -2.36 0.24 -7.70
CA LEU A 105 -2.30 1.68 -7.47
C LEU A 105 -3.36 2.08 -6.45
N LEU A 106 -2.93 2.45 -5.25
CA LEU A 106 -3.82 2.81 -4.14
C LEU A 106 -3.97 4.34 -4.05
N PRO A 107 -5.20 4.89 -4.03
CA PRO A 107 -5.40 6.33 -3.88
C PRO A 107 -5.06 6.81 -2.46
N VAL A 108 -4.43 7.98 -2.38
CA VAL A 108 -4.20 8.72 -1.14
C VAL A 108 -5.25 9.82 -1.06
N LEU A 109 -6.12 9.75 -0.05
CA LEU A 109 -7.15 10.76 0.21
C LEU A 109 -6.57 11.93 1.01
N ALA A 110 -7.07 13.14 0.76
CA ALA A 110 -6.73 14.32 1.55
C ALA A 110 -7.07 14.15 3.04
N GLY A 111 -8.19 13.47 3.36
CA GLY A 111 -8.64 13.22 4.74
C GLY A 111 -9.16 14.45 5.48
N ARG A 112 -8.96 15.66 4.93
CA ARG A 112 -9.52 16.92 5.40
C ARG A 112 -9.61 17.91 4.24
N SER A 113 -10.66 18.73 4.24
CA SER A 113 -10.77 19.86 3.32
C SER A 113 -9.81 21.00 3.68
N GLY A 114 -9.21 21.64 2.68
CA GLY A 114 -8.29 22.76 2.90
C GLY A 114 -7.48 23.11 1.66
N LEU A 115 -6.37 23.81 1.86
CA LEU A 115 -5.41 24.11 0.81
C LEU A 115 -4.26 23.10 0.86
N LEU A 116 -4.17 22.22 -0.13
CA LEU A 116 -3.02 21.34 -0.32
C LEU A 116 -1.83 22.22 -0.71
N ALA A 117 -0.97 22.54 0.26
CA ALA A 117 0.00 23.61 0.16
C ALA A 117 1.31 23.15 -0.47
N ARG A 118 1.83 22.00 -0.01
CA ARG A 118 3.09 21.44 -0.47
C ARG A 118 3.13 19.93 -0.42
N ARG A 119 3.97 19.38 -1.29
CA ARG A 119 4.39 17.98 -1.32
C ARG A 119 5.65 17.79 -0.47
N LEU A 120 5.68 16.71 0.30
CA LEU A 120 6.74 16.40 1.26
C LEU A 120 7.57 15.16 0.85
N ALA A 121 7.06 14.37 -0.10
CA ALA A 121 7.77 13.23 -0.69
C ALA A 121 7.99 13.46 -2.19
N GLU A 122 9.12 13.02 -2.74
CA GLU A 122 9.34 13.14 -4.18
C GLU A 122 8.57 12.07 -4.97
N PRO A 123 8.00 12.39 -6.14
CA PRO A 123 7.39 11.41 -7.01
C PRO A 123 8.41 10.32 -7.39
N GLY A 124 8.01 9.06 -7.27
CA GLY A 124 8.88 7.91 -7.46
C GLY A 124 9.60 7.43 -6.19
N ALA A 125 9.62 8.22 -5.11
CA ALA A 125 10.26 7.81 -3.87
C ALA A 125 9.59 6.59 -3.23
N LEU A 126 10.41 5.75 -2.59
CA LEU A 126 9.91 4.71 -1.68
C LEU A 126 9.51 5.37 -0.36
N VAL A 127 8.28 5.10 0.07
CA VAL A 127 7.71 5.58 1.33
C VAL A 127 7.22 4.39 2.14
N GLY A 128 7.32 4.49 3.46
CA GLY A 128 6.75 3.57 4.44
C GLY A 128 5.36 4.00 4.91
N PHE A 129 4.68 3.14 5.66
CA PHE A 129 3.42 3.51 6.32
C PHE A 129 3.64 4.70 7.27
N GLY A 130 2.78 5.71 7.15
CA GLY A 130 2.81 6.90 8.01
C GLY A 130 3.77 8.00 7.55
N ASP A 131 4.58 7.78 6.51
CA ASP A 131 5.48 8.80 5.97
C ASP A 131 4.70 10.01 5.45
N PRO A 132 5.21 11.24 5.64
CA PRO A 132 4.54 12.46 5.21
C PRO A 132 4.58 12.60 3.69
N LEU A 133 3.42 12.82 3.07
CA LEU A 133 3.29 12.99 1.62
C LEU A 133 2.94 14.42 1.24
N PHE A 134 2.02 15.03 2.00
CA PHE A 134 1.54 16.39 1.75
C PHE A 134 1.22 17.13 3.03
N GLU A 135 1.14 18.45 2.91
CA GLU A 135 0.61 19.35 3.93
C GLU A 135 -0.66 20.05 3.44
N ILE A 136 -1.69 20.05 4.30
CA ILE A 136 -2.95 20.74 4.09
C ILE A 136 -3.07 21.85 5.13
N GLU A 137 -3.12 23.09 4.66
CA GLU A 137 -3.40 24.25 5.50
C GLU A 137 -4.92 24.41 5.68
N PRO A 138 -5.38 24.71 6.91
CA PRO A 138 -6.78 25.03 7.15
C PRO A 138 -7.15 26.32 6.42
N GLN A 139 -8.33 26.34 5.80
CA GLN A 139 -8.85 27.55 5.18
C GLN A 139 -9.73 28.30 6.21
N PRO A 140 -9.58 29.64 6.34
CA PRO A 140 -10.48 30.46 7.16
C PRO A 140 -11.92 30.47 6.61
#